data_AF-A0A0L0QS21-F1
#
_entry.id   AF-A0A0L0QS21-F1
#
_cell.length_a   1.000
_cell.length_b   1.000
_cell.length_c   1.000
_cell.angle_alpha   90.00
_cell.angle_beta   90.00
_cell.angle_gamma   90.00
#
_symmetry.space_group_name_H-M   'P 1'
#
loop_
_entity.id
_entity.type
_entity.pdbx_description
1 polymer ?
#
loop_
_entity_poly.entity_id
_entity_poly.type
_entity_poly.pdbx_seq_one_letter_code
_entity_poly.pdbx_strand_id
1 'polypeptide(L)'
;MDMNESGFKIIMHSGDARSHTMEALKNVRKGNFEKAEQLLKDADDQLLQAHKIQTSLLHQEANGRKVDLSIIFVHAQDHLMTAMLAKDLATEIIAMQQDKAL
;
A
#
# COMPACT_ATOMS: atom_id res chain seq x y z
N MET A 1 9.23 -2.51 -19.56
CA MET A 1 9.65 -2.09 -18.22
C MET A 1 10.54 -3.19 -17.68
N ASP A 2 11.77 -2.85 -17.31
CA ASP A 2 12.67 -3.79 -16.62
C ASP A 2 12.07 -4.14 -15.24
N MET A 3 12.41 -5.32 -14.73
CA MET A 3 12.05 -5.80 -13.39
C MET A 3 12.45 -4.80 -12.30
N ASN A 4 13.65 -4.22 -12.38
CA ASN A 4 14.11 -3.24 -11.38
C ASN A 4 13.28 -1.96 -11.44
N GLU A 5 12.99 -1.47 -12.65
CA GLU A 5 12.12 -0.32 -12.84
C GLU A 5 10.74 -0.59 -12.21
N SER A 6 10.19 -1.79 -12.43
CA SER A 6 8.89 -2.21 -11.87
C SER A 6 8.95 -2.25 -10.34
N GLY A 7 10.05 -2.78 -9.79
CA GLY A 7 10.33 -2.77 -8.36
C GLY A 7 10.38 -1.35 -7.78
N PHE A 8 11.08 -0.41 -8.42
CA PHE A 8 11.15 0.98 -7.95
C PHE A 8 9.77 1.67 -7.93
N LYS A 9 8.93 1.44 -8.95
CA LYS A 9 7.56 1.99 -8.95
C LYS A 9 6.71 1.40 -7.83
N ILE A 10 6.81 0.10 -7.60
CA ILE A 10 6.11 -0.55 -6.48
C ILE A 10 6.59 0.02 -5.14
N ILE A 11 7.91 0.16 -4.94
CA ILE A 11 8.48 0.73 -3.69
C ILE A 11 7.97 2.15 -3.46
N MET A 12 7.98 3.00 -4.49
CA MET A 12 7.51 4.39 -4.41
C MET A 12 6.05 4.45 -3.97
N HIS A 13 5.14 3.81 -4.71
CA HIS A 13 3.72 3.80 -4.41
C HIS A 13 3.41 3.15 -3.04
N SER A 14 4.10 2.06 -2.70
CA SER A 14 3.91 1.40 -1.39
C SER A 14 4.42 2.26 -0.23
N GLY A 15 5.51 3.01 -0.44
CA GLY A 15 6.06 3.97 0.53
C GLY A 15 5.10 5.14 0.78
N ASP A 16 4.51 5.69 -0.28
CA ASP A 16 3.52 6.76 -0.19
C ASP A 16 2.25 6.27 0.51
N ALA A 17 1.73 5.09 0.13
CA ALA A 17 0.59 4.46 0.78
C ALA A 17 0.81 4.27 2.29
N ARG A 18 1.98 3.72 2.66
CA ARG A 18 2.34 3.54 4.07
C ARG A 18 2.43 4.88 4.80
N SER A 19 2.97 5.92 4.16
CA SER A 19 3.10 7.25 4.75
C SER A 19 1.73 7.88 5.02
N HIS A 20 0.83 7.88 4.03
CA HIS A 20 -0.55 8.33 4.18
C HIS A 20 -1.29 7.55 5.28
N THR A 21 -1.15 6.23 5.31
CA THR A 21 -1.75 5.36 6.34
C THR A 21 -1.28 5.74 7.75
N MET A 22 0.03 5.94 7.94
CA MET A 22 0.56 6.34 9.25
C MET A 22 0.15 7.77 9.63
N GLU A 23 -0.02 8.65 8.65
CA GLU A 23 -0.54 10.01 8.89
C GLU A 23 -2.02 10.02 9.24
N ALA A 24 -2.82 9.11 8.66
CA ALA A 24 -4.23 8.93 9.02
C ALA A 24 -4.37 8.56 10.50
N LEU A 25 -3.58 7.59 10.97
CA LEU A 25 -3.54 7.21 12.39
C LEU A 25 -3.15 8.38 13.31
N LYS A 26 -2.20 9.23 12.88
CA LYS A 26 -1.82 10.43 13.64
C LYS A 26 -2.94 11.47 13.70
N ASN A 27 -3.72 11.62 12.64
CA ASN A 27 -4.85 12.54 12.58
C ASN A 27 -6.01 12.06 13.47
N VAL A 28 -6.31 10.77 13.47
CA VAL A 28 -7.33 10.19 14.37
C VAL A 28 -6.98 10.41 15.84
N ARG A 29 -5.71 10.28 16.23
CA ARG A 29 -5.28 10.61 17.61
C ARG A 29 -5.53 12.06 18.02
N LYS A 30 -5.71 12.97 17.05
CA LYS A 30 -6.02 14.38 17.27
C LYS A 30 -7.53 14.69 17.12
N GLY A 31 -8.36 13.67 16.87
CA GLY A 31 -9.79 13.84 16.58
C GLY A 31 -10.12 14.25 15.15
N ASN A 32 -9.13 14.30 14.26
CA ASN A 32 -9.30 14.74 12.87
C ASN A 32 -9.73 13.57 11.96
N PHE A 33 -10.95 13.06 12.16
CA PHE A 33 -11.44 11.87 11.45
C PHE A 33 -11.59 12.09 9.93
N GLU A 34 -12.12 13.23 9.49
CA GLU A 34 -12.28 13.54 8.05
C GLU A 34 -10.93 13.52 7.32
N LYS A 35 -9.90 14.11 7.92
CA LYS A 35 -8.55 14.12 7.31
C LYS A 35 -7.95 12.71 7.29
N ALA A 36 -8.21 11.90 8.30
CA ALA A 36 -7.75 10.52 8.33
C ALA A 36 -8.41 9.67 7.23
N GLU A 37 -9.71 9.83 7.02
CA GLU A 37 -10.44 9.14 5.94
C GLU A 37 -9.90 9.53 4.56
N GLN A 38 -9.67 10.82 4.32
CA GLN A 38 -9.05 11.28 3.07
C GLN A 38 -7.66 10.66 2.86
N LEU A 39 -6.83 10.61 3.92
CA LEU A 39 -5.50 10.00 3.84
C LEU A 39 -5.55 8.48 3.59
N LEU A 40 -6.53 7.77 4.15
CA LEU A 40 -6.73 6.35 3.84
C LEU A 40 -7.13 6.14 2.38
N LYS A 41 -7.96 7.03 1.82
CA LYS A 41 -8.30 7.00 0.39
C LYS A 41 -7.08 7.28 -0.49
N ASP A 42 -6.27 8.27 -0.13
CA ASP A 42 -5.02 8.56 -0.82
C ASP A 42 -4.04 7.37 -0.72
N ALA A 43 -4.05 6.62 0.38
CA ALA A 43 -3.28 5.38 0.51
C ALA A 43 -3.79 4.27 -0.42
N ASP A 44 -5.11 4.07 -0.50
CA ASP A 44 -5.74 3.09 -1.41
C ASP A 44 -5.40 3.37 -2.88
N ASP A 45 -5.42 4.64 -3.29
CA ASP A 45 -5.08 5.04 -4.65
C ASP A 45 -3.62 4.68 -5.01
N GLN A 46 -2.68 4.86 -4.06
CA GLN A 46 -1.28 4.48 -4.23
C GLN A 46 -1.10 2.96 -4.26
N LEU A 47 -1.74 2.23 -3.32
CA LEU A 47 -1.73 0.76 -3.30
C LEU A 47 -2.27 0.19 -4.60
N LEU A 48 -3.33 0.78 -5.17
CA LEU A 48 -3.90 0.34 -6.43
C LEU A 48 -2.89 0.44 -7.60
N GLN A 49 -2.06 1.49 -7.64
CA GLN A 49 -1.01 1.60 -8.67
C GLN A 49 0.05 0.51 -8.53
N ALA A 50 0.54 0.27 -7.30
CA ALA A 50 1.52 -0.78 -7.04
C ALA A 50 0.96 -2.18 -7.33
N HIS A 51 -0.27 -2.45 -6.87
CA HIS A 51 -0.94 -3.73 -7.03
C HIS A 51 -1.25 -4.05 -8.50
N LYS A 52 -1.55 -3.05 -9.34
CA LYS A 52 -1.69 -3.24 -10.80
C LYS A 52 -0.41 -3.75 -11.44
N ILE A 53 0.75 -3.23 -11.03
CA ILE A 53 2.05 -3.69 -11.54
C ILE A 53 2.29 -5.15 -11.09
N GLN A 54 2.11 -5.44 -9.80
CA GLN A 54 2.23 -6.81 -9.27
C GLN A 54 1.30 -7.79 -10.00
N THR A 55 0.02 -7.43 -10.16
CA THR A 55 -1.00 -8.27 -10.82
C THR A 55 -0.62 -8.55 -12.28
N SER A 56 -0.11 -7.55 -13.00
CA SER A 56 0.34 -7.71 -14.39
C SER A 56 1.52 -8.68 -14.50
N LEU A 57 2.45 -8.67 -13.54
CA LEU A 57 3.59 -9.59 -13.51
C LEU A 57 3.15 -11.03 -13.18
N LEU A 58 2.24 -11.21 -12.21
CA LEU A 58 1.65 -12.52 -11.90
C LEU A 58 0.91 -13.11 -13.10
N HIS A 59 0.15 -12.29 -13.83
CA HIS A 59 -0.52 -12.74 -15.06
C HIS A 59 0.48 -13.18 -16.14
N GLN A 60 1.60 -12.47 -16.29
CA GLN A 60 2.63 -12.85 -17.25
C GLN A 60 3.29 -14.18 -16.88
N GLU A 61 3.61 -14.37 -15.60
CA GLU A 61 4.17 -15.62 -15.08
C GLU A 61 3.21 -16.80 -15.28
N ALA A 62 1.94 -16.63 -14.93
CA ALA A 62 0.90 -17.64 -15.12
C ALA A 62 0.70 -18.04 -16.60
N ASN A 63 0.97 -17.13 -17.54
CA ASN A 63 0.95 -17.39 -18.98
C ASN A 63 2.26 -18.01 -19.50
N GLY A 64 3.15 -18.47 -18.62
CA GLY A 64 4.38 -19.18 -18.98
C GLY A 64 5.54 -18.27 -19.38
N ARG A 65 5.44 -16.95 -19.18
CA ARG A 65 6.61 -16.08 -19.32
C ARG A 65 7.51 -16.25 -18.10
N LYS A 66 8.77 -16.60 -18.33
CA LYS A 66 9.77 -16.64 -17.28
C LYS A 66 9.99 -15.21 -16.76
N VAL A 67 9.75 -15.02 -15.46
CA VAL A 67 9.95 -13.74 -14.77
C VAL A 67 11.28 -13.83 -14.02
N ASP A 68 12.31 -13.12 -14.48
CA ASP A 68 13.59 -13.06 -13.76
C ASP A 68 13.45 -12.18 -12.52
N LEU A 69 13.47 -12.81 -11.34
CA LEU A 69 13.34 -12.15 -10.06
C LEU A 69 14.64 -11.42 -9.69
N SER A 70 14.55 -10.12 -9.43
CA SER A 70 15.65 -9.35 -8.82
C SER A 70 15.42 -9.17 -7.32
N ILE A 71 16.50 -8.98 -6.55
CA ILE A 71 16.41 -8.67 -5.10
C ILE A 71 15.58 -7.39 -4.87
N ILE A 72 15.73 -6.39 -5.76
CA ILE A 72 14.94 -5.15 -5.70
C ILE A 72 13.45 -5.45 -5.86
N PHE A 73 13.08 -6.34 -6.77
CA PHE A 73 11.68 -6.70 -6.96
C PHE A 73 11.10 -7.48 -5.77
N VAL A 74 11.86 -8.43 -5.20
CA VAL A 74 11.43 -9.12 -3.97
C VAL A 74 11.22 -8.12 -2.83
N HIS A 75 12.16 -7.19 -2.63
CA HIS A 75 12.02 -6.12 -1.65
C HIS A 75 10.80 -5.22 -1.93
N ALA A 76 10.50 -4.96 -3.20
CA ALA A 76 9.32 -4.21 -3.58
C ALA A 76 8.01 -4.93 -3.21
N GLN A 77 7.96 -6.26 -3.35
CA GLN A 77 6.82 -7.07 -2.90
C GLN A 77 6.65 -6.98 -1.37
N ASP A 78 7.73 -7.03 -0.60
CA ASP A 78 7.68 -6.85 0.86
C ASP A 78 7.09 -5.49 1.23
N HIS A 79 7.52 -4.42 0.55
CA HIS A 79 6.98 -3.08 0.73
C HIS A 79 5.47 -3.01 0.44
N LEU A 80 5.02 -3.61 -0.67
CA LEU A 80 3.61 -3.59 -1.05
C LEU A 80 2.75 -4.34 -0.05
N MET A 81 3.10 -5.58 0.26
CA MET A 81 2.31 -6.43 1.15
C MET A 81 2.25 -5.86 2.57
N THR A 82 3.36 -5.29 3.07
CA THR A 82 3.36 -4.67 4.40
C THR A 82 2.59 -3.34 4.42
N ALA A 83 2.60 -2.57 3.33
CA ALA A 83 1.79 -1.35 3.22
C ALA A 83 0.29 -1.69 3.17
N MET A 84 -0.12 -2.73 2.44
CA MET A 84 -1.51 -3.22 2.42
C MET A 84 -1.97 -3.64 3.82
N LEU A 85 -1.21 -4.51 4.48
CA LEU A 85 -1.54 -4.95 5.84
C LEU A 85 -1.59 -3.77 6.82
N ALA A 86 -0.65 -2.81 6.72
CA ALA A 86 -0.67 -1.63 7.56
C ALA A 86 -1.95 -0.80 7.37
N LYS A 87 -2.45 -0.70 6.13
CA LYS A 87 -3.69 0.02 5.83
C LYS A 87 -4.92 -0.71 6.35
N ASP A 88 -4.99 -2.02 6.19
CA ASP A 88 -6.08 -2.84 6.71
C ASP A 88 -6.18 -2.69 8.23
N LEU A 89 -5.05 -2.84 8.93
CA LEU A 89 -4.99 -2.65 10.39
C LEU A 89 -5.30 -1.20 10.79
N ALA A 90 -4.83 -0.21 10.05
CA ALA A 90 -5.12 1.18 10.35
C ALA A 90 -6.62 1.50 10.22
N THR A 91 -7.29 0.91 9.24
CA THR A 91 -8.74 1.06 9.04
C THR A 91 -9.50 0.54 10.26
N GLU A 92 -9.19 -0.67 10.72
CA GLU A 92 -9.80 -1.24 11.93
C GLU A 92 -9.51 -0.41 13.18
N ILE A 93 -8.26 0.05 13.36
CA ILE A 93 -7.88 0.91 14.49
C ILE A 93 -8.68 2.22 14.48
N ILE A 94 -8.89 2.81 13.31
CA ILE A 94 -9.65 4.06 13.17
C ILE A 94 -11.13 3.85 13.50
N ALA A 95 -11.74 2.78 12.99
CA ALA A 95 -13.11 2.41 13.32
C ALA A 95 -13.29 2.22 14.84
N MET A 96 -12.38 1.50 15.49
CA MET A 96 -12.39 1.32 16.96
C MET A 96 -12.28 2.63 17.75
N GLN A 97 -11.65 3.67 17.21
CA GLN A 97 -11.56 4.98 17.85
C GLN A 97 -12.83 5.81 17.64
N GLN A 98 -13.51 5.67 16.49
CA GLN A 98 -14.79 6.31 16.23
C GLN A 98 -15.89 5.76 17.14
N ASP A 99 -15.93 4.44 17.33
CA ASP A 99 -16.91 3.79 18.22
C ASP A 99 -16.79 4.25 19.68
N LYS A 100 -15.57 4.59 20.13
CA LYS A 100 -15.32 5.12 21.49
C LYS A 100 -15.66 6.61 21.65
N ALA A 101 -15.85 7.33 20.54
CA ALA A 101 -16.19 8.75 20.56
C ALA A 101 -17.72 9.00 20.65
N LEU A 102 -18.51 7.93 20.54
CA LEU A 102 -19.98 7.90 20.76
C LEU A 102 -20.31 7.56 22.22
#